data_AF-A0A2Z7CFN2-F1
#
_entry.id   AF-A0A2Z7CFN2-F1
#
_cell.length_a   1.000
_cell.length_b   1.000
_cell.length_c   1.000
_cell.angle_alpha   90.00
_cell.angle_beta   90.00
_cell.angle_gamma   90.00
#
_symmetry.space_group_name_H-M   'P 1'
#
loop_
_entity.id
_entity.type
_entity.pdbx_description
1 polymer ?
#
loop_
_entity_poly.entity_id
_entity_poly.type
_entity_poly.pdbx_seq_one_letter_code
_entity_poly.pdbx_strand_id
1 'polypeptide(L)'
;MTSALLIERNRETAKLTSAYLLEETEISNADVSIYVEQAGGSTRDVIITITRAVGTITEAVGTITEAVGTITEAVGTITEAVGTITEAVGTITEAVGTITEAVGTITEAVGTITEAVGTITEAVGTITEAVGTITKAVGTITRAVGTITRAVGTITEAVGTITRAVGTITEAVSGSFRGGRRGDVGH
;
A
#
# COMPACT_ATOMS: atom_id res chain seq x y z
N MET A 1 -28.08 77.78 54.40
CA MET A 1 -27.53 78.13 53.07
C MET A 1 -27.23 76.91 52.19
N THR A 2 -27.11 75.70 52.74
CA THR A 2 -26.61 74.51 52.03
C THR A 2 -27.60 73.91 51.01
N SER A 3 -28.91 74.00 51.26
CA SER A 3 -29.92 73.36 50.39
C SER A 3 -30.17 74.11 49.08
N ALA A 4 -30.05 75.44 49.05
CA ALA A 4 -30.27 76.25 47.85
C ALA A 4 -29.17 76.02 46.79
N LEU A 5 -27.90 76.00 47.23
CA LEU A 5 -26.74 75.71 46.38
C LEU A 5 -26.79 74.29 45.79
N LEU A 6 -27.31 73.32 46.54
CA LEU A 6 -27.50 71.94 46.06
C LEU A 6 -28.59 71.83 44.99
N ILE A 7 -29.69 72.56 45.15
CA ILE A 7 -30.77 72.62 44.15
C ILE A 7 -30.28 73.29 42.86
N GLU A 8 -29.52 74.37 42.99
CA GLU A 8 -28.98 75.12 41.85
C GLU A 8 -27.95 74.30 41.06
N ARG A 9 -27.02 73.63 41.77
CA ARG A 9 -26.05 72.72 41.17
C ARG A 9 -26.71 71.53 40.48
N ASN A 10 -27.76 70.95 41.08
CA ASN A 10 -28.53 69.85 40.47
C ASN A 10 -29.34 70.32 39.25
N ARG A 11 -29.75 71.60 39.22
CA ARG A 11 -30.44 72.20 38.07
C ARG A 11 -29.48 72.46 36.90
N GLU A 12 -28.27 72.92 37.17
CA GLU A 12 -27.24 73.11 36.14
C GLU A 12 -26.74 71.78 35.55
N THR A 13 -26.47 70.78 36.40
CA THR A 13 -26.09 69.45 35.91
C THR A 13 -27.18 68.83 35.05
N ALA A 14 -28.45 68.97 35.43
CA ALA A 14 -29.57 68.51 34.59
C ALA A 14 -29.67 69.27 33.25
N LYS A 15 -29.36 70.57 33.22
CA LYS A 15 -29.32 71.36 31.97
C LYS A 15 -28.15 70.95 31.07
N LEU A 16 -26.98 70.70 31.64
CA LEU A 16 -25.79 70.25 30.92
C LEU A 16 -25.99 68.86 30.31
N THR A 17 -26.62 67.95 31.04
CA THR A 17 -26.99 66.62 30.53
C THR A 17 -28.00 66.71 29.38
N SER A 18 -28.99 67.61 29.45
CA SER A 18 -29.92 67.85 28.33
C SER A 18 -29.25 68.47 27.10
N ALA A 19 -28.29 69.37 27.28
CA ALA A 19 -27.61 70.02 26.17
C ALA A 19 -26.67 69.05 25.41
N TYR A 20 -25.96 68.20 26.13
CA TYR A 20 -25.02 67.21 25.55
C TYR A 20 -25.74 66.18 24.65
N LEU A 21 -26.94 65.74 25.04
CA LEU A 21 -27.72 64.77 24.26
C LEU A 21 -28.29 65.35 22.94
N LEU A 22 -28.40 66.67 22.82
CA LEU A 22 -28.94 67.35 21.63
C LEU A 22 -27.86 67.70 20.61
N GLU A 23 -26.61 67.82 21.05
CA GLU A 23 -25.49 68.25 20.20
C GLU A 23 -25.01 67.15 19.23
N GLU A 24 -25.23 65.87 19.58
CA GLU A 24 -24.88 64.71 18.74
C GLU A 24 -25.96 64.34 17.70
N THR A 25 -27.14 64.96 17.74
CA THR A 25 -28.29 64.55 16.89
C THR A 25 -28.76 65.59 15.87
N GLU A 26 -28.12 66.77 15.78
CA GLU A 26 -28.60 67.94 15.01
C GLU A 26 -30.04 68.39 15.37
N ILE A 27 -30.64 67.87 16.46
CA ILE A 27 -32.00 68.21 16.86
C ILE A 27 -31.97 69.48 17.70
N SER A 28 -32.56 70.58 17.20
CA SER A 28 -32.60 71.84 17.93
C SER A 28 -33.60 71.78 19.10
N ASN A 29 -33.37 72.61 20.13
CA ASN A 29 -34.30 72.73 21.26
C ASN A 29 -35.73 73.11 20.84
N ALA A 30 -35.88 73.81 19.71
CA ALA A 30 -37.18 74.18 19.16
C ALA A 30 -37.93 72.96 18.60
N ASP A 31 -37.22 72.05 17.92
CA ASP A 31 -37.80 70.83 17.35
C ASP A 31 -38.29 69.89 18.45
N VAL A 32 -37.53 69.76 19.54
CA VAL A 32 -37.94 68.96 20.71
C VAL A 32 -39.17 69.56 21.37
N SER A 33 -39.23 70.89 21.54
CA SER A 33 -40.39 71.56 22.14
C SER A 33 -41.65 71.36 21.30
N ILE A 34 -41.57 71.49 19.97
CA ILE A 34 -42.69 71.25 19.06
C ILE A 34 -43.18 69.80 19.16
N TYR A 35 -42.25 68.84 19.19
CA TYR A 35 -42.59 67.41 19.31
C TYR A 35 -43.27 67.08 20.63
N VAL A 36 -42.78 67.64 21.73
CA VAL A 36 -43.32 67.49 23.09
C VAL A 36 -44.76 68.01 23.15
N GLU A 37 -45.00 69.17 22.54
CA GLU A 37 -46.32 69.81 22.49
C GLU A 37 -47.30 69.01 21.64
N GLN A 38 -46.86 68.48 20.47
CA GLN A 38 -47.67 67.60 19.63
C GLN A 38 -47.98 66.24 20.29
N ALA A 39 -47.05 65.72 21.10
CA ALA A 39 -47.20 64.43 21.79
C ALA A 39 -47.88 64.55 23.18
N GLY A 40 -48.13 65.76 23.68
CA GLY A 40 -48.78 66.01 24.98
C GLY A 40 -47.91 65.68 26.21
N GLY A 41 -46.58 65.63 26.06
CA GLY A 41 -45.62 65.30 27.13
C GLY A 41 -44.86 66.52 27.68
N SER A 42 -43.86 66.29 28.55
CA SER A 42 -42.85 67.30 28.92
C SER A 42 -41.52 67.00 28.23
N THR A 43 -40.73 68.04 27.89
CA THR A 43 -39.38 67.91 27.32
C THR A 43 -38.47 67.00 28.14
N ARG A 44 -38.62 67.00 29.48
CA ARG A 44 -37.89 66.10 30.36
C ARG A 44 -38.23 64.62 30.13
N ASP A 45 -39.50 64.30 29.94
CA ASP A 45 -39.93 62.90 29.75
C ASP A 45 -39.45 62.33 28.41
N VAL A 46 -39.43 63.16 27.37
CA VAL A 46 -38.87 62.80 26.06
C VAL A 46 -37.37 62.50 26.18
N ILE A 47 -36.60 63.37 26.85
CA ILE A 47 -35.16 63.17 27.04
C ILE A 47 -34.86 61.91 27.87
N ILE A 48 -35.61 61.66 28.94
CA ILE A 48 -35.46 60.44 29.75
C ILE A 48 -35.74 59.19 28.90
N THR A 49 -36.77 59.22 28.06
CA THR A 49 -37.15 58.11 27.18
C THR A 49 -36.06 57.84 26.14
N ILE A 50 -35.54 58.88 25.49
CA ILE A 50 -34.43 58.76 24.53
C ILE A 50 -33.17 58.22 25.22
N THR A 51 -32.80 58.76 26.38
CA THR A 51 -31.62 58.30 27.14
C THR A 51 -31.72 56.82 27.48
N ARG A 52 -32.90 56.34 27.90
CA ARG A 52 -33.14 54.92 28.15
C ARG A 52 -33.03 54.09 26.87
N ALA A 53 -33.60 54.55 25.76
CA ALA A 53 -33.54 53.86 24.48
C ALA A 53 -32.09 53.74 23.98
N VAL A 54 -31.29 54.81 24.07
CA VAL A 54 -29.86 54.80 23.73
C VAL A 54 -29.09 53.84 24.64
N GLY A 55 -29.40 53.80 25.94
CA GLY A 55 -28.83 52.82 26.87
C GLY A 55 -29.10 51.38 26.43
N THR A 56 -30.36 51.05 26.11
CA THR A 56 -30.74 49.72 25.61
C THR A 56 -30.07 49.38 24.28
N ILE A 57 -29.95 50.34 23.35
CA ILE A 57 -29.23 50.14 22.07
C ILE A 57 -27.76 49.86 22.34
N THR A 58 -27.13 50.59 23.26
CA THR A 58 -25.71 50.41 23.61
C THR A 58 -25.45 49.02 24.19
N GLU A 59 -26.32 48.55 25.09
CA GLU A 59 -26.26 47.18 25.63
C GLU A 59 -26.43 46.11 24.54
N ALA A 60 -27.37 46.33 23.61
CA ALA A 60 -27.59 45.43 22.48
C ALA A 60 -26.37 45.38 21.53
N VAL A 61 -25.76 46.53 21.23
CA VAL A 61 -24.52 46.61 20.43
C VAL A 61 -23.36 45.90 21.14
N GLY A 62 -23.23 46.05 22.45
CA GLY A 62 -22.24 45.33 23.25
C GLY A 62 -22.41 43.81 23.13
N THR A 63 -23.65 43.33 23.29
CA THR A 63 -23.99 41.90 23.14
C THR A 63 -23.69 41.37 21.73
N ILE A 64 -24.01 42.15 20.69
CA ILE A 64 -23.70 41.78 19.30
C ILE A 64 -22.18 41.72 19.08
N THR A 65 -21.44 42.66 19.65
CA THR A 65 -19.97 42.70 19.53
C THR A 65 -19.31 41.48 20.16
N GLU A 66 -19.77 41.08 21.35
CA GLU A 66 -19.32 39.84 22.01
C GLU A 66 -19.64 38.61 21.15
N ALA A 67 -20.86 38.51 20.62
CA ALA A 67 -21.25 37.40 19.75
C ALA A 67 -20.39 37.32 18.48
N VAL A 68 -20.08 38.46 17.85
CA VAL A 68 -19.15 38.51 16.70
C VAL A 68 -17.75 38.06 17.07
N GLY A 69 -17.26 38.45 18.27
CA GLY A 69 -15.99 37.97 18.81
C GLY A 69 -15.96 36.44 18.92
N THR A 70 -16.97 35.84 19.55
CA THR A 70 -17.10 34.38 19.68
C THR A 70 -17.16 33.68 18.32
N ILE A 71 -17.90 34.22 17.36
CA ILE A 71 -17.97 33.66 16.00
C ILE A 71 -16.59 33.72 15.32
N THR A 72 -15.86 34.80 15.50
CA THR A 72 -14.52 34.97 14.91
C THR A 72 -13.54 33.94 15.46
N GLU A 73 -13.54 33.70 16.77
CA GLU A 73 -12.72 32.65 17.41
C GLU A 73 -13.09 31.24 16.91
N ALA A 74 -14.39 30.96 16.77
CA ALA A 74 -14.87 29.69 16.24
C ALA A 74 -14.41 29.47 14.79
N VAL A 75 -14.47 30.50 13.95
CA VAL A 75 -13.96 30.45 12.57
C VAL A 75 -12.45 30.22 12.52
N GLY A 76 -11.69 30.87 13.42
CA GLY A 76 -10.25 30.62 13.57
C GLY A 76 -9.96 29.15 13.90
N THR A 77 -10.66 28.60 14.89
CA THR A 77 -10.54 27.19 15.30
C THR A 77 -10.87 26.22 14.14
N ILE A 78 -11.94 26.50 13.39
CA ILE A 78 -12.31 25.69 12.21
C ILE A 78 -11.22 25.76 11.14
N THR A 79 -10.63 26.93 10.91
CA THR A 79 -9.57 27.13 9.91
C THR A 79 -8.32 26.31 10.27
N GLU A 80 -7.91 26.31 11.53
CA GLU A 80 -6.80 25.48 12.02
C GLU A 80 -7.08 23.98 11.88
N ALA A 81 -8.31 23.55 12.20
CA ALA A 81 -8.73 22.17 12.02
C ALA A 81 -8.70 21.75 10.54
N VAL A 82 -9.15 22.60 9.63
CA VAL A 82 -9.07 22.36 8.17
C VAL A 82 -7.61 22.27 7.70
N GLY A 83 -6.72 23.12 8.22
CA GLY A 83 -5.29 23.05 7.95
C GLY A 83 -4.71 21.69 8.36
N THR A 84 -4.99 21.25 9.58
CA THR A 84 -4.55 19.96 10.12
C THR A 84 -5.06 18.78 9.28
N ILE A 85 -6.34 18.81 8.87
CA ILE A 85 -6.92 17.78 8.00
C ILE A 85 -6.22 17.76 6.64
N THR A 86 -5.90 18.92 6.08
CA THR A 86 -5.23 19.03 4.78
C THR A 86 -3.83 18.42 4.83
N GLU A 87 -3.05 18.69 5.88
CA GLU A 87 -1.74 18.07 6.09
C GLU A 87 -1.82 16.55 6.25
N ALA A 88 -2.81 16.07 7.01
CA ALA A 88 -3.05 14.63 7.18
C ALA A 88 -3.40 13.96 5.84
N VAL A 89 -4.24 14.59 5.01
CA VAL A 89 -4.57 14.10 3.66
C VAL A 89 -3.33 14.06 2.76
N GLY A 90 -2.46 15.07 2.83
CA GLY A 90 -1.19 15.08 2.11
C GLY A 90 -0.31 13.90 2.51
N THR A 91 -0.14 13.67 3.81
CA THR A 91 0.64 12.55 4.36
C THR A 91 0.09 11.18 3.91
N ILE A 92 -1.23 11.01 3.94
CA ILE A 92 -1.88 9.78 3.46
C ILE A 92 -1.63 9.57 1.96
N THR A 93 -1.68 10.66 1.17
CA THR A 93 -1.46 10.60 -0.28
C THR A 93 -0.03 10.15 -0.61
N GLU A 94 0.97 10.68 0.08
CA GLU A 94 2.37 10.25 -0.06
C GLU A 94 2.59 8.79 0.33
N ALA A 95 1.95 8.35 1.42
CA ALA A 95 2.00 6.95 1.85
C ALA A 95 1.37 6.00 0.81
N VAL A 96 0.23 6.38 0.23
CA VAL A 96 -0.41 5.63 -0.86
C VAL A 96 0.50 5.55 -2.09
N GLY A 97 1.17 6.65 -2.45
CA GLY A 97 2.16 6.66 -3.54
C GLY A 97 3.29 5.66 -3.29
N THR A 98 3.88 5.69 -2.10
CA THR A 98 4.95 4.77 -1.68
C THR A 98 4.51 3.30 -1.74
N ILE A 99 3.30 2.99 -1.26
CA ILE A 99 2.75 1.63 -1.32
C ILE A 99 2.56 1.19 -2.79
N THR A 100 2.09 2.09 -3.65
CA THR A 100 1.86 1.80 -5.07
C THR A 100 3.17 1.44 -5.78
N GLU A 101 4.25 2.19 -5.53
CA GLU A 101 5.59 1.89 -6.07
C GLU A 101 6.14 0.55 -5.57
N ALA A 102 5.96 0.25 -4.29
CA ALA A 102 6.36 -1.03 -3.71
C ALA A 102 5.61 -2.22 -4.34
N VAL A 103 4.30 -2.08 -4.57
CA VAL A 103 3.49 -3.10 -5.26
C VAL A 103 3.96 -3.29 -6.71
N GLY A 104 4.30 -2.20 -7.41
CA GLY A 104 4.90 -2.28 -8.75
C GLY A 104 6.19 -3.09 -8.76
N THR A 105 7.10 -2.78 -7.84
CA THR A 105 8.39 -3.49 -7.68
C THR A 105 8.19 -4.99 -7.40
N ILE A 106 7.26 -5.33 -6.51
CA ILE A 106 6.93 -6.74 -6.21
C ILE A 106 6.39 -7.45 -7.45
N THR A 107 5.55 -6.78 -8.24
CA THR A 107 4.96 -7.34 -9.45
C THR A 107 6.02 -7.68 -10.49
N GLU A 108 6.99 -6.78 -10.71
CA GLU A 108 8.13 -7.03 -11.61
C GLU A 108 9.00 -8.19 -11.15
N ALA A 109 9.28 -8.27 -9.83
CA ALA A 109 10.05 -9.38 -9.25
C ALA A 109 9.33 -10.73 -9.45
N VAL A 110 8.02 -10.78 -9.25
CA VAL A 110 7.20 -11.98 -9.50
C VAL A 110 7.23 -12.38 -10.98
N GLY A 111 7.18 -11.40 -11.90
CA GLY A 111 7.33 -11.65 -13.34
C GLY A 111 8.68 -12.31 -13.66
N THR A 112 9.77 -11.74 -13.14
CA THR A 112 11.13 -12.27 -13.32
C THR A 112 11.27 -13.70 -12.79
N ILE A 113 10.72 -13.99 -11.60
CA ILE A 113 10.73 -15.34 -11.02
C ILE A 113 9.96 -16.31 -11.90
N THR A 114 8.81 -15.89 -12.43
CA THR A 114 7.96 -16.73 -13.29
C THR A 114 8.68 -17.12 -14.57
N GLU A 115 9.38 -16.18 -15.22
CA GLU A 115 10.20 -16.45 -16.40
C GLU A 115 11.33 -17.45 -16.08
N ALA A 116 12.05 -17.24 -14.98
CA ALA A 116 13.11 -18.14 -14.55
C ALA A 116 12.60 -19.58 -14.28
N VAL A 117 11.43 -19.72 -13.66
CA VAL A 117 10.78 -21.04 -13.47
C VAL A 117 10.43 -21.68 -14.81
N GLY A 118 9.95 -20.89 -15.78
CA GLY A 118 9.71 -21.35 -17.15
C GLY A 118 10.98 -21.93 -17.79
N THR A 119 12.09 -21.18 -17.76
CA THR A 119 13.38 -21.63 -18.29
C THR A 119 13.89 -22.91 -17.61
N ILE A 120 13.77 -23.01 -16.29
CA ILE A 120 14.15 -24.22 -15.54
C ILE A 120 13.30 -25.42 -15.98
N THR A 121 12.00 -25.22 -16.18
CA THR A 121 11.08 -26.28 -16.61
C THR A 121 11.44 -26.81 -17.99
N GLU A 122 11.77 -25.93 -18.94
CA GLU A 122 12.24 -26.33 -20.28
C GLU A 122 13.55 -27.12 -20.23
N ALA A 123 14.51 -26.65 -19.42
CA ALA A 123 15.79 -27.33 -19.24
C ALA A 123 15.61 -28.75 -18.64
N VAL A 124 14.73 -28.90 -17.65
CA VAL A 124 14.37 -30.21 -17.07
C VAL A 124 13.73 -31.12 -18.12
N GLY A 125 12.88 -30.57 -18.99
CA GLY A 125 12.31 -31.30 -20.14
C GLY A 125 13.40 -31.85 -21.07
N THR A 126 14.35 -30.99 -21.47
CA THR A 126 15.48 -31.38 -22.34
C THR A 126 16.36 -32.46 -21.69
N ILE A 127 16.66 -32.33 -20.40
CA ILE A 127 17.43 -33.34 -19.65
C ILE A 127 16.68 -34.68 -19.64
N THR A 128 15.36 -34.65 -19.42
CA THR A 128 14.53 -35.86 -19.38
C THR A 128 14.56 -36.60 -20.73
N GLU A 129 14.47 -35.88 -21.85
CA GLU A 129 14.57 -36.45 -23.19
C GLU A 129 15.96 -37.06 -23.46
N ALA A 130 17.02 -36.37 -23.04
CA ALA A 130 18.39 -36.86 -23.17
C ALA A 130 18.60 -38.16 -22.37
N VAL A 131 18.12 -38.22 -21.13
CA VAL A 131 18.15 -39.43 -20.29
C VAL A 131 17.38 -40.58 -20.95
N GLY A 132 16.21 -40.30 -21.53
CA GLY A 132 15.43 -41.28 -22.28
C GLY A 132 16.20 -41.84 -23.48
N THR A 133 16.92 -40.99 -24.20
CA THR A 133 17.76 -41.37 -25.35
C THR A 133 18.94 -42.25 -24.91
N ILE A 134 19.64 -41.87 -23.84
CA ILE A 134 20.74 -42.66 -23.27
C ILE A 134 20.23 -44.03 -22.82
N THR A 135 19.07 -44.08 -22.16
CA THR A 135 18.46 -45.35 -21.70
C THR A 135 18.19 -46.31 -22.86
N LYS A 136 17.65 -45.81 -23.98
CA LYS A 136 17.43 -46.60 -25.20
C LYS A 136 18.74 -47.10 -25.82
N ALA A 137 19.78 -46.27 -25.84
CA ALA A 137 21.10 -46.64 -26.33
C ALA A 137 21.73 -47.77 -25.48
N VAL A 138 21.68 -47.63 -24.15
CA VAL A 138 22.14 -48.67 -23.21
C VAL A 138 21.39 -49.98 -23.45
N GLY A 139 20.07 -49.95 -23.57
CA GLY A 139 19.28 -51.15 -23.88
C GLY A 139 19.67 -51.82 -25.21
N THR A 140 20.10 -51.04 -26.20
CA THR A 140 20.59 -51.57 -27.48
C THR A 140 21.97 -52.22 -27.34
N ILE A 141 22.88 -51.59 -26.60
CA ILE A 141 24.20 -52.14 -26.30
C ILE A 141 24.06 -53.46 -25.52
N THR A 142 23.21 -53.51 -24.50
CA THR A 142 22.97 -54.73 -23.71
C THR A 142 22.50 -55.90 -24.57
N ARG A 143 21.59 -55.66 -25.54
CA ARG A 143 21.15 -56.69 -26.49
C ARG A 143 22.27 -57.15 -27.42
N ALA A 144 23.10 -56.24 -27.89
CA ALA A 144 24.26 -56.57 -28.73
C ALA A 144 25.27 -57.43 -27.96
N VAL A 145 25.60 -57.06 -26.73
CA VAL A 145 26.47 -57.84 -25.83
C VAL A 145 25.89 -59.24 -25.62
N GLY A 146 24.60 -59.37 -25.30
CA GLY A 146 23.96 -60.68 -25.16
C GLY A 146 24.00 -61.54 -26.43
N THR A 147 24.02 -60.93 -27.61
CA THR A 147 24.17 -61.65 -28.89
C THR A 147 25.61 -62.12 -29.09
N ILE A 148 26.60 -61.27 -28.79
CA ILE A 148 28.02 -61.63 -28.85
C ILE A 148 28.32 -62.78 -27.87
N THR A 149 27.83 -62.70 -26.63
CA THR A 149 28.02 -63.75 -25.62
C THR A 149 27.50 -65.11 -26.09
N ARG A 150 26.32 -65.15 -26.72
CA ARG A 150 25.78 -66.39 -27.30
C ARG A 150 26.66 -66.94 -28.42
N ALA A 151 27.11 -66.07 -29.33
CA ALA A 151 28.00 -66.48 -30.43
C ALA A 151 29.33 -67.05 -29.91
N VAL A 152 29.93 -66.43 -28.89
CA VAL A 152 31.14 -66.94 -28.22
C VAL A 152 30.88 -68.31 -27.60
N GLY A 153 29.72 -68.52 -26.96
CA GLY A 153 29.31 -69.84 -26.46
C GLY A 153 29.28 -70.90 -27.55
N THR A 154 28.62 -70.62 -28.68
CA THR A 154 28.58 -71.53 -29.84
C THR A 154 29.97 -71.85 -30.40
N ILE A 155 30.85 -70.85 -30.52
CA ILE A 155 32.24 -71.06 -30.95
C ILE A 155 32.99 -71.98 -29.97
N THR A 156 32.80 -71.77 -28.67
CA THR A 156 33.44 -72.57 -27.62
C THR A 156 33.01 -74.04 -27.71
N GLU A 157 31.72 -74.31 -27.91
CA GLU A 157 31.19 -75.67 -28.11
C GLU A 157 31.74 -76.34 -29.39
N ALA A 158 31.83 -75.58 -30.48
CA ALA A 158 32.41 -76.06 -31.73
C ALA A 158 33.89 -76.43 -31.57
N VAL A 159 34.68 -75.57 -30.92
CA VAL A 159 36.08 -75.85 -30.58
C VAL A 159 36.20 -77.11 -29.72
N GLY A 160 35.37 -77.25 -28.68
CA GLY A 160 35.35 -78.47 -27.85
C GLY A 160 35.03 -79.74 -28.65
N THR A 161 34.18 -79.65 -29.66
CA THR A 161 33.86 -80.76 -30.57
C THR A 161 35.05 -81.12 -31.48
N ILE A 162 35.72 -80.12 -32.06
CA ILE A 162 36.92 -80.31 -32.87
C ILE A 162 38.03 -80.96 -32.03
N THR A 163 38.27 -80.47 -30.82
CA THR A 163 39.29 -81.03 -29.91
C THR A 163 39.04 -82.50 -29.61
N ARG A 164 37.78 -82.90 -29.34
CA ARG A 164 37.42 -84.31 -29.14
C ARG A 164 37.69 -85.14 -30.39
N ALA A 165 37.29 -84.66 -31.57
CA ALA A 165 37.54 -85.36 -32.83
C ALA A 165 39.04 -85.57 -33.07
N VAL A 166 39.86 -84.54 -32.87
CA VAL A 166 41.33 -84.64 -32.97
C VAL A 166 41.90 -85.69 -31.99
N GLY A 167 41.39 -85.72 -30.75
CA GLY A 167 41.74 -86.75 -29.76
C GLY A 167 41.46 -88.16 -30.28
N THR A 168 40.24 -88.41 -30.79
CA THR A 168 39.87 -89.74 -31.33
C THR A 168 40.73 -90.17 -32.52
N ILE A 169 41.07 -89.23 -33.43
CA ILE A 169 41.96 -89.51 -34.56
C ILE A 169 43.36 -89.88 -34.06
N THR A 170 43.88 -89.15 -33.08
CA THR A 170 45.21 -89.39 -32.49
C THR A 170 45.30 -90.76 -31.83
N GLU A 171 44.26 -91.17 -31.10
CA GLU A 171 44.16 -92.51 -30.52
C GLU A 171 44.11 -93.62 -31.58
N ALA A 172 43.27 -93.45 -32.60
CA ALA A 172 43.15 -94.41 -33.70
C ALA A 172 44.49 -94.61 -34.44
N VAL A 173 45.20 -93.52 -34.74
CA VAL A 173 46.53 -93.55 -35.36
C VAL A 173 47.53 -94.27 -34.45
N SER A 174 47.56 -93.93 -33.16
CA SER A 174 48.47 -94.56 -32.19
C SER A 174 48.19 -96.07 -32.00
N GLY A 175 46.93 -96.47 -32.05
CA GLY A 175 46.50 -97.87 -32.00
C GLY A 175 46.95 -98.66 -33.22
N SER A 176 46.88 -98.08 -34.43
CA SER A 176 47.36 -98.70 -35.67
C SER A 176 48.85 -99.04 -35.62
N PHE A 177 49.68 -98.13 -35.11
CA PHE A 177 51.12 -98.38 -34.93
C PHE A 177 51.45 -99.44 -33.87
N ARG A 178 50.61 -99.57 -32.82
CA ARG A 178 50.77 -100.62 -31.79
C ARG A 178 50.30 -102.00 -32.28
N GLY A 179 49.26 -102.06 -33.10
CA GLY A 179 48.79 -103.30 -33.74
C GLY A 179 49.77 -103.84 -34.78
N GLY A 180 50.40 -102.95 -35.57
CA GLY A 180 51.38 -103.33 -36.60
C GLY A 180 52.68 -103.94 -36.04
N ARG A 181 53.05 -103.66 -34.78
CA ARG A 181 54.25 -104.24 -34.14
C ARG A 181 54.04 -105.62 -33.52
N ARG A 182 52.82 -106.15 -33.48
CA ARG A 182 52.54 -107.51 -32.96
C ARG A 182 52.57 -108.61 -34.03
N GLY A 183 52.69 -108.25 -35.31
CA GLY A 183 52.73 -109.20 -36.42
C GLY A 183 54.12 -109.63 -36.87
N ASP A 184 55.19 -109.09 -36.28
CA ASP A 184 56.55 -109.27 -36.82
C ASP A 184 57.59 -109.42 -35.70
N VAL A 185 57.46 -110.47 -34.89
CA VAL A 185 58.59 -111.04 -34.15
C VAL A 185 58.39 -112.55 -34.02
N GLY A 186 59.20 -113.33 -34.74
CA GLY A 186 59.36 -114.77 -34.48
C GLY A 186 59.41 -115.62 -35.75
N HIS A 187 60.62 -115.77 -36.27
CA HIS A 187 61.06 -116.91 -37.08
C HIS A 187 60.71 -118.26 -36.44
#